data_AF-A0A2D8GMV0-F1
#
_entry.id   AF-A0A2D8GMV0-F1
#
_cell.length_a   1.000
_cell.length_b   1.000
_cell.length_c   1.000
_cell.angle_alpha   90.00
_cell.angle_beta   90.00
_cell.angle_gamma   90.00
#
_symmetry.space_group_name_H-M   'P 1'
#
loop_
_entity.id
_entity.type
_entity.pdbx_description
1 polymer ?
#
loop_
_entity_poly.entity_id
_entity_poly.type
_entity_poly.pdbx_seq_one_letter_code
_entity_poly.pdbx_strand_id
1 'polypeptide(L)'
;PKKKFWLPKAEPGDVRGKEILPDHLDHIQKGDIVLMTSPFEGLEQPWLSARTTEWLIKDRKIKMIGFGYPGIEWQYDLKVAAPNNSPIRRLLLGANIPIVHPLVNIETLKSDRVFYYGMPLNVPKLEASFVRAVAFVPSGAETS
;
A
#
# COMPACT_ATOMS: atom_id res chain seq x y z
N PRO A 1 19.58 12.28 -20.46
CA PRO A 1 18.27 12.85 -20.86
C PRO A 1 17.36 13.06 -19.63
N LYS A 2 16.81 14.27 -19.44
CA LYS A 2 15.85 14.53 -18.35
C LYS A 2 14.53 13.80 -18.66
N LYS A 3 14.15 12.83 -17.82
CA LYS A 3 12.87 12.10 -17.93
C LYS A 3 11.72 13.12 -17.95
N LYS A 4 10.89 13.10 -19.00
CA LYS A 4 9.76 14.03 -19.17
C LYS A 4 8.54 13.48 -18.43
N PHE A 5 8.50 13.68 -17.12
CA PHE A 5 7.44 13.19 -16.22
C PHE A 5 6.02 13.73 -16.51
N TRP A 6 5.89 14.72 -17.41
CA TRP A 6 4.64 15.44 -17.72
C TRP A 6 3.87 14.89 -18.93
N LEU A 7 4.44 13.92 -19.66
CA LEU A 7 3.81 13.38 -20.86
C LEU A 7 2.74 12.32 -20.51
N PRO A 8 1.48 12.47 -20.98
CA PRO A 8 0.41 11.53 -20.67
C PRO A 8 0.58 10.16 -21.34
N LYS A 9 1.36 10.06 -22.42
CA LYS A 9 1.67 8.80 -23.12
C LYS A 9 3.16 8.50 -22.98
N ALA A 10 3.48 7.24 -22.68
CA ALA A 10 4.86 6.76 -22.61
C ALA A 10 5.48 6.71 -24.01
N GLU A 11 6.76 7.03 -24.09
CA GLU A 11 7.56 6.75 -25.29
C GLU A 11 8.13 5.31 -25.22
N PRO A 12 8.37 4.66 -26.38
CA PRO A 12 9.04 3.37 -26.41
C PRO A 12 10.42 3.47 -25.73
N GLY A 13 10.59 2.77 -24.60
CA GLY A 13 11.80 2.81 -23.77
C GLY A 13 11.62 3.44 -22.38
N ASP A 14 10.47 4.05 -22.09
CA ASP A 14 10.14 4.53 -20.74
C ASP A 14 9.90 3.34 -19.79
N VAL A 15 10.71 3.26 -18.73
CA VAL A 15 10.46 2.34 -17.62
C VAL A 15 9.26 2.86 -16.83
N ARG A 16 8.19 2.07 -16.80
CA ARG A 16 7.01 2.33 -15.98
C ARG A 16 6.94 1.34 -14.83
N GLY A 17 6.24 1.75 -13.78
CA GLY A 17 5.83 0.85 -12.73
C GLY A 17 5.08 -0.36 -13.29
N LYS A 18 4.97 -1.41 -12.49
CA LYS A 18 4.25 -2.62 -12.83
C LYS A 18 3.07 -2.81 -11.91
N GLU A 19 2.04 -3.48 -12.41
CA GLU A 19 0.93 -3.93 -11.58
C GLU A 19 1.43 -4.88 -10.50
N ILE A 20 1.00 -4.67 -9.26
CA ILE A 20 1.22 -5.64 -8.20
C ILE A 20 0.14 -6.72 -8.35
N LEU A 21 0.55 -7.92 -8.73
CA LEU A 21 -0.33 -9.07 -8.93
C LEU A 21 -0.40 -9.94 -7.66
N PRO A 22 -1.46 -10.75 -7.49
CA PRO A 22 -1.54 -11.72 -6.39
C PRO A 22 -0.32 -12.63 -6.29
N ASP A 23 0.25 -13.04 -7.42
CA ASP A 23 1.42 -13.92 -7.50
C ASP A 23 2.69 -13.27 -6.92
N HIS A 24 2.76 -11.94 -6.88
CA HIS A 24 3.88 -11.21 -6.25
C HIS A 24 3.76 -11.17 -4.71
N LEU A 25 2.61 -11.59 -4.17
CA LEU A 25 2.23 -11.45 -2.77
C LEU A 25 1.95 -12.81 -2.13
N ASP A 26 2.56 -13.89 -2.61
CA ASP A 26 2.33 -15.28 -2.17
C ASP A 26 2.62 -15.52 -0.67
N HIS A 27 3.53 -14.76 -0.06
CA HIS A 27 3.95 -14.86 1.34
C HIS A 27 2.97 -14.29 2.39
N ILE A 28 1.99 -13.46 1.99
CA ILE A 28 0.94 -12.95 2.90
C ILE A 28 0.14 -14.13 3.49
N GLN A 29 -0.38 -14.05 4.69
CA GLN A 29 -1.22 -15.09 5.26
C GLN A 29 -2.63 -14.58 5.49
N LYS A 30 -3.57 -15.51 5.64
CA LYS A 30 -4.96 -15.15 5.86
C LYS A 30 -5.09 -14.42 7.20
N GLY A 31 -5.68 -13.23 7.19
CA GLY A 31 -5.85 -12.42 8.39
C GLY A 31 -4.61 -11.62 8.80
N ASP A 32 -3.60 -11.49 7.93
CA ASP A 32 -2.45 -10.62 8.16
C ASP A 32 -2.85 -9.13 8.15
N ILE A 33 -2.03 -8.32 8.81
CA ILE A 33 -1.90 -6.90 8.54
C ILE A 33 -0.83 -6.75 7.47
N VAL A 34 -1.14 -6.06 6.38
CA VAL A 34 -0.22 -5.92 5.25
C VAL A 34 0.39 -4.53 5.24
N LEU A 35 1.72 -4.45 5.26
CA LEU A 35 2.46 -3.20 5.05
C LEU A 35 3.13 -3.27 3.69
N MET A 36 2.86 -2.30 2.82
CA MET A 36 3.39 -2.28 1.46
C MET A 36 4.25 -1.05 1.25
N THR A 37 5.44 -1.27 0.69
CA THR A 37 6.33 -0.20 0.24
C THR A 37 7.00 -0.60 -1.07
N SER A 38 7.62 0.37 -1.73
CA SER A 38 8.43 0.15 -2.91
C SER A 38 9.56 1.18 -2.95
N PRO A 39 10.77 0.79 -3.38
CA PRO A 39 11.87 1.74 -3.55
C PRO A 39 11.72 2.59 -4.83
N PHE A 40 10.75 2.30 -5.69
CA PHE A 40 10.55 3.04 -6.94
C PHE A 40 9.80 4.35 -6.71
N GLU A 41 10.08 5.35 -7.54
CA GLU A 41 9.50 6.69 -7.42
C GLU A 41 8.94 7.19 -8.76
N GLY A 42 7.97 8.11 -8.69
CA GLY A 42 7.35 8.73 -9.86
C GLY A 42 6.74 7.71 -10.81
N LEU A 43 7.08 7.78 -12.10
CA LEU A 43 6.53 6.91 -13.14
C LEU A 43 6.90 5.42 -12.97
N GLU A 44 7.91 5.12 -12.15
CA GLU A 44 8.37 3.75 -11.88
C GLU A 44 7.64 3.11 -10.69
N GLN A 45 6.80 3.87 -9.97
CA GLN A 45 6.04 3.34 -8.85
C GLN A 45 5.11 2.22 -9.28
N PRO A 46 5.22 1.02 -8.68
CA PRO A 46 4.25 -0.04 -8.91
C PRO A 46 2.90 0.38 -8.35
N TRP A 47 1.81 -0.13 -8.93
CA TRP A 47 0.47 0.23 -8.48
C TRP A 47 -0.30 -0.98 -7.98
N LEU A 48 -1.15 -0.74 -6.97
CA LEU A 48 -2.10 -1.72 -6.46
C LEU A 48 -3.39 -1.65 -7.28
N SER A 49 -3.73 -2.73 -7.99
CA SER A 49 -4.93 -2.77 -8.82
C SER A 49 -6.18 -3.19 -8.03
N ALA A 50 -7.35 -2.94 -8.62
CA ALA A 50 -8.63 -3.39 -8.07
C ALA A 50 -8.70 -4.93 -7.95
N ARG A 51 -8.19 -5.65 -8.96
CA ARG A 51 -8.12 -7.13 -8.95
C ARG A 51 -7.33 -7.64 -7.75
N THR A 52 -6.14 -7.12 -7.52
CA THR A 52 -5.28 -7.55 -6.41
C THR A 52 -5.87 -7.12 -5.06
N THR A 53 -6.51 -5.95 -5.01
CA THR A 53 -7.23 -5.50 -3.81
C THR A 53 -8.39 -6.42 -3.46
N GLU A 54 -9.19 -6.83 -4.45
CA GLU A 54 -10.27 -7.79 -4.23
C GLU A 54 -9.77 -9.14 -3.73
N TRP A 55 -8.65 -9.62 -4.25
CA TRP A 55 -8.02 -10.85 -3.78
C TRP A 55 -7.50 -10.72 -2.34
N LEU A 56 -6.87 -9.58 -1.98
CA LEU A 56 -6.47 -9.30 -0.60
C LEU A 56 -7.67 -9.30 0.36
N ILE A 57 -8.81 -8.78 -0.08
CA ILE A 57 -10.06 -8.74 0.70
C ILE A 57 -10.68 -10.15 0.82
N LYS A 58 -10.91 -10.83 -0.30
CA LYS A 58 -11.75 -12.05 -0.36
C LYS A 58 -10.97 -13.30 0.04
N ASP A 59 -9.79 -13.48 -0.54
CA ASP A 59 -8.96 -14.66 -0.36
C ASP A 59 -8.11 -14.54 0.90
N ARG A 60 -7.34 -13.44 1.01
CA ARG A 60 -6.43 -13.24 2.15
C ARG A 60 -7.13 -12.67 3.38
N LYS A 61 -8.31 -12.06 3.25
CA LYS A 61 -9.08 -11.52 4.39
C LYS A 61 -8.21 -10.71 5.34
N ILE A 62 -7.38 -9.84 4.77
CA ILE A 62 -6.43 -9.04 5.54
C ILE A 62 -7.19 -8.14 6.53
N LYS A 63 -6.57 -7.86 7.68
CA LYS A 63 -7.21 -7.08 8.73
C LYS A 63 -7.02 -5.58 8.55
N MET A 64 -5.94 -5.18 7.88
CA MET A 64 -5.54 -3.80 7.65
C MET A 64 -4.52 -3.77 6.51
N ILE A 65 -4.46 -2.65 5.80
CA ILE A 65 -3.36 -2.34 4.87
C ILE A 65 -2.69 -1.01 5.22
N GLY A 66 -1.36 -0.98 5.14
CA GLY A 66 -0.55 0.21 5.35
C GLY A 66 0.31 0.51 4.11
N PHE A 67 0.41 1.79 3.72
CA PHE A 67 1.18 2.21 2.55
C PHE A 67 2.31 3.17 2.92
N GLY A 68 3.53 2.83 2.52
CA GLY A 68 4.70 3.70 2.60
C GLY A 68 4.59 4.94 1.70
N TYR A 69 5.33 5.98 2.06
CA TYR A 69 5.49 7.18 1.23
C TYR A 69 6.95 7.67 1.22
N PRO A 70 7.60 7.78 0.05
CA PRO A 70 7.18 7.26 -1.24
C PRO A 70 7.05 5.73 -1.21
N GLY A 71 6.22 5.16 -2.08
CA GLY A 71 5.91 3.74 -2.02
C GLY A 71 5.13 3.29 -3.23
N ILE A 72 4.07 2.52 -3.00
CA ILE A 72 3.21 2.04 -4.09
C ILE A 72 2.13 3.07 -4.42
N GLU A 73 1.77 3.15 -5.70
CA GLU A 73 0.65 3.96 -6.14
C GLU A 73 -0.68 3.24 -5.89
N TRP A 74 -1.61 3.89 -5.22
CA TRP A 74 -2.93 3.34 -4.89
C TRP A 74 -4.05 4.38 -5.04
N GLN A 75 -3.71 5.61 -5.40
CA GLN A 75 -4.58 6.76 -5.61
C GLN A 75 -4.36 7.36 -7.00
N TYR A 76 -4.72 6.62 -8.05
CA TYR A 76 -4.43 7.00 -9.44
C TYR A 76 -5.60 7.62 -10.23
N ASP A 77 -6.85 7.62 -9.70
CA ASP A 77 -8.04 8.14 -10.37
C ASP A 77 -8.49 9.53 -9.86
N LEU A 78 -7.56 10.34 -9.37
CA LEU A 78 -7.85 11.63 -8.71
C LEU A 78 -8.57 12.66 -9.60
N LYS A 79 -8.50 12.51 -10.93
CA LYS A 79 -9.18 13.39 -11.90
C LYS A 79 -10.59 12.95 -12.26
N VAL A 80 -10.99 11.74 -11.86
CA VAL A 80 -12.36 11.25 -12.05
C VAL A 80 -13.28 11.94 -11.03
N ALA A 81 -14.57 12.08 -11.35
CA ALA A 81 -15.53 12.62 -10.39
C ALA A 81 -15.79 11.62 -9.25
N ALA A 82 -16.03 12.14 -8.04
CA ALA A 82 -16.57 11.33 -6.95
C ALA A 82 -17.91 10.71 -7.37
N PRO A 83 -18.20 9.44 -7.01
CA PRO A 83 -17.46 8.59 -6.07
C PRO A 83 -16.42 7.65 -6.71
N ASN A 84 -16.17 7.75 -8.02
CA ASN A 84 -15.35 6.78 -8.76
C ASN A 84 -13.85 7.12 -8.78
N ASN A 85 -13.45 8.18 -8.09
CA ASN A 85 -12.10 8.74 -8.09
C ASN A 85 -11.11 8.06 -7.14
N SER A 86 -11.54 7.03 -6.40
CA SER A 86 -10.72 6.30 -5.45
C SER A 86 -11.15 4.84 -5.33
N PRO A 87 -10.99 4.03 -6.40
CA PRO A 87 -11.52 2.66 -6.44
C PRO A 87 -10.92 1.79 -5.33
N ILE A 88 -9.61 1.86 -5.10
CA ILE A 88 -8.91 1.05 -4.09
C ILE A 88 -9.38 1.40 -2.68
N ARG A 89 -9.46 2.71 -2.36
CA ARG A 89 -10.00 3.20 -1.09
C ARG A 89 -11.42 2.70 -0.84
N ARG A 90 -12.27 2.75 -1.87
CA ARG A 90 -13.67 2.32 -1.77
C ARG A 90 -13.78 0.82 -1.52
N LEU A 91 -12.98 0.00 -2.19
CA LEU A 91 -12.96 -1.45 -1.98
C LEU A 91 -12.54 -1.80 -0.55
N LEU A 92 -11.43 -1.23 -0.06
CA LEU A 92 -10.88 -1.50 1.26
C LEU A 92 -11.82 -1.05 2.38
N LEU A 93 -12.26 0.22 2.36
CA LEU A 93 -13.16 0.75 3.39
C LEU A 93 -14.55 0.10 3.31
N GLY A 94 -15.05 -0.21 2.11
CA GLY A 94 -16.30 -0.95 1.92
C GLY A 94 -16.25 -2.38 2.46
N ALA A 95 -15.06 -2.97 2.54
CA ALA A 95 -14.82 -4.27 3.17
C ALA A 95 -14.47 -4.17 4.67
N ASN A 96 -14.59 -2.99 5.29
CA ASN A 96 -14.21 -2.72 6.67
C ASN A 96 -12.71 -3.01 6.96
N ILE A 97 -11.84 -2.74 5.99
CA ILE A 97 -10.38 -2.86 6.12
C ILE A 97 -9.79 -1.46 6.31
N PRO A 98 -9.23 -1.15 7.49
CA PRO A 98 -8.59 0.13 7.75
C PRO A 98 -7.34 0.33 6.90
N ILE A 99 -7.09 1.60 6.55
CA ILE A 99 -5.94 2.03 5.76
C ILE A 99 -5.06 2.93 6.62
N VAL A 100 -3.76 2.63 6.69
CA VAL A 100 -2.77 3.48 7.36
C VAL A 100 -1.81 4.07 6.34
N HIS A 101 -1.87 5.38 6.17
CA HIS A 101 -1.04 6.11 5.22
C HIS A 101 -0.94 7.59 5.64
N PRO A 102 0.21 8.26 5.45
CA PRO A 102 1.49 7.70 5.00
C PRO A 102 2.28 7.02 6.13
N LEU A 103 2.89 5.88 5.83
CA LEU A 103 3.89 5.26 6.67
C LEU A 103 5.30 5.65 6.20
N VAL A 104 6.23 5.74 7.15
CA VAL A 104 7.65 6.05 6.92
C VAL A 104 8.51 4.98 7.58
N ASN A 105 9.77 4.86 7.15
CA ASN A 105 10.75 3.89 7.66
C ASN A 105 10.37 2.42 7.42
N ILE A 106 9.37 2.10 6.58
CA ILE A 106 9.05 0.69 6.24
C ILE A 106 10.22 0.04 5.51
N GLU A 107 10.93 0.80 4.68
CA GLU A 107 12.15 0.40 3.97
C GLU A 107 13.30 0.01 4.92
N THR A 108 13.22 0.35 6.20
CA THR A 108 14.21 -0.05 7.22
C THR A 108 13.95 -1.43 7.82
N LEU A 109 12.78 -2.02 7.54
CA LEU A 109 12.43 -3.35 8.03
C LEU A 109 13.29 -4.40 7.32
N LYS A 110 14.03 -5.19 8.11
CA LYS A 110 14.89 -6.28 7.62
C LYS A 110 14.16 -7.63 7.49
N SER A 111 12.85 -7.66 7.71
CA SER A 111 12.07 -8.90 7.71
C SER A 111 10.69 -8.67 7.08
N ASP A 112 10.25 -9.64 6.29
CA ASP A 112 8.90 -9.68 5.73
C ASP A 112 7.82 -9.88 6.80
N ARG A 113 8.19 -10.36 8.00
CA ARG A 113 7.26 -10.58 9.11
C ARG A 113 7.67 -9.75 10.31
N VAL A 114 6.76 -8.89 10.72
CA VAL A 114 6.94 -7.98 11.86
C VAL A 114 5.72 -8.02 12.77
N PHE A 115 5.93 -7.69 14.04
CA PHE A 115 4.81 -7.40 14.92
C PHE A 115 4.44 -5.92 14.77
N TYR A 116 3.29 -5.65 14.15
CA TYR A 116 2.79 -4.29 13.92
C TYR A 116 1.82 -3.84 15.03
N TYR A 117 1.97 -2.60 15.46
CA TYR A 117 1.06 -1.96 16.39
C TYR A 117 0.73 -0.53 15.94
N GLY A 118 -0.57 -0.25 15.76
CA GLY A 118 -1.09 1.07 15.42
C GLY A 118 -1.98 1.61 16.52
N MET A 119 -1.69 2.81 17.01
CA MET A 119 -2.45 3.49 18.07
C MET A 119 -3.22 4.70 17.48
N PRO A 120 -4.45 4.52 16.99
CA PRO A 120 -5.29 5.62 16.52
C PRO A 120 -5.86 6.42 17.70
N LEU A 121 -6.24 7.67 17.46
CA LEU A 121 -6.91 8.48 18.47
C LEU A 121 -8.35 7.98 18.68
N ASN A 122 -8.72 7.73 19.93
CA ASN A 122 -10.07 7.33 20.30
C ASN A 122 -10.98 8.57 20.47
N VAL A 123 -11.46 9.11 19.35
CA VAL A 123 -12.38 10.25 19.33
C VAL A 123 -13.73 9.80 18.77
N PRO A 124 -14.84 9.97 19.51
CA PRO A 124 -16.16 9.57 19.03
C PRO A 124 -16.53 10.24 17.70
N LYS A 125 -17.16 9.48 16.79
CA LYS A 125 -17.63 9.93 15.45
C LYS A 125 -16.53 10.33 14.47
N LEU A 126 -15.27 9.99 14.76
CA LEU A 126 -14.16 10.26 13.86
C LEU A 126 -13.97 9.06 12.90
N GLU A 127 -14.08 9.33 11.60
CA GLU A 127 -13.92 8.31 10.55
C GLU A 127 -12.44 7.97 10.27
N ALA A 128 -11.52 8.88 10.61
CA ALA A 128 -10.08 8.69 10.43
C ALA A 128 -9.28 9.58 11.41
N SER A 129 -8.16 9.07 11.93
CA SER A 129 -7.28 9.81 12.83
C SER A 129 -5.82 9.60 12.47
N PHE A 130 -4.95 10.48 12.97
CA PHE A 130 -3.53 10.19 13.00
C PHE A 130 -3.27 8.96 13.89
N VAL A 131 -2.32 8.14 13.47
CA VAL A 131 -1.95 6.91 14.17
C VAL A 131 -0.46 6.94 14.48
N ARG A 132 -0.09 6.54 15.70
CA ARG A 132 1.29 6.14 15.99
C ARG A 132 1.45 4.68 15.58
N ALA A 133 2.11 4.47 14.45
CA ALA A 133 2.45 3.14 13.95
C ALA A 133 3.88 2.76 14.38
N VAL A 134 4.04 1.57 14.92
CA VAL A 134 5.35 0.96 15.24
C VAL A 134 5.37 -0.48 14.78
N ALA A 135 6.52 -0.95 14.32
CA ALA A 135 6.75 -2.33 13.93
C ALA A 135 7.97 -2.87 14.67
N PHE A 136 7.87 -4.09 15.19
CA PHE A 136 8.95 -4.78 15.88
C PHE A 136 9.44 -5.94 15.01
N VAL A 137 10.73 -5.94 14.72
CA VAL A 137 11.40 -7.02 13.97
C VAL A 137 11.83 -8.11 14.95
N PRO A 138 11.57 -9.40 14.68
CA PRO A 138 12.02 -10.49 15.54
C PRO A 138 13.55 -10.54 15.70
N SER A 139 14.03 -10.74 16.93
CA SER A 139 15.45 -10.92 17.24
C SER A 139 15.97 -12.19 16.55
N GLY A 140 16.92 -12.03 15.62
CA GLY A 140 17.46 -13.12 14.79
C GLY A 140 17.19 -12.99 13.30
N ALA A 141 16.36 -12.04 12.88
CA ALA A 141 16.16 -11.70 11.46
C ALA A 141 17.24 -10.76 10.88
N GLU A 142 18.28 -10.42 11.67
CA GLU A 142 19.33 -9.48 11.24
C GLU A 142 20.39 -10.09 10.31
N THR A 143 20.32 -11.39 10.03
CA THR A 143 21.37 -12.15 9.34
C THR A 143 20.90 -12.90 8.09
N SER A 144 19.77 -12.53 7.49
CA SER A 144 19.28 -13.12 6.22
C SER A 144 19.36 -12.14 5.07
#